data_AF-A0AAP0DQ84-F1
#
_entry.id   AF-A0AAP0DQ84-F1
#
_cell.length_a   1.000
_cell.length_b   1.000
_cell.length_c   1.000
_cell.angle_alpha   90.00
_cell.angle_beta   90.00
_cell.angle_gamma   90.00
#
_symmetry.space_group_name_H-M   'P 1'
#
loop_
_entity.id
_entity.type
_entity.pdbx_description
1 polymer ?
#
loop_
_entity_poly.entity_id
_entity_poly.type
_entity_poly.pdbx_seq_one_letter_code
_entity_poly.pdbx_strand_id
1 'polypeptide(L)'
;MSTAPNSYPSLCYAIQIPGKKQFLLLGHRLKMEQEEPPTEGEKYEEYEVEIEQPYGLRFAKGRDGGTYIDVIAPGGSADKTNMFAVGDKVLATSAMFGTEIWPAAEYGRTMYTIRQRIGPLFMRMQKRYGKKEDTVELSEKEIIRAERNSGIVSGKLREIQMQNYLRKKEQKQTRERELREGLQLYKIGKYDEALEKFESVLGSKPELNETSIASYNVACCYSKLNQIQAGLSALKEAMQAGYEDFKRIRTDPDLENLRKSEEFESLMKQFDESFINENALNAIKSLFGFNKK
;
A
#
# COMPACT_ATOMS: atom_id res chain seq x y z
N MET A 1 -38.04 49.27 18.79
CA MET A 1 -37.76 47.83 18.87
C MET A 1 -36.51 47.52 18.07
N SER A 2 -35.37 47.54 18.74
CA SER A 2 -34.07 47.03 18.25
C SER A 2 -33.16 47.02 19.47
N THR A 3 -32.75 45.84 19.92
CA THR A 3 -31.82 45.68 21.05
C THR A 3 -30.76 44.65 20.70
N ALA A 4 -29.56 45.19 20.41
CA ALA A 4 -28.19 44.75 20.72
C ALA A 4 -27.77 43.28 20.62
N PRO A 5 -26.57 43.00 20.06
CA PRO A 5 -25.72 41.88 20.46
C PRO A 5 -24.70 42.32 21.53
N ASN A 6 -24.64 41.58 22.63
CA ASN A 6 -23.63 41.75 23.68
C ASN A 6 -22.47 40.77 23.47
N SER A 7 -21.27 41.36 23.46
CA SER A 7 -19.96 40.72 23.53
C SER A 7 -19.70 40.11 24.91
N TYR A 8 -18.94 39.01 24.96
CA TYR A 8 -18.29 38.56 26.19
C TYR A 8 -16.80 38.23 25.93
N PRO A 9 -15.91 38.47 26.91
CA PRO A 9 -14.48 38.66 26.68
C PRO A 9 -13.60 37.45 27.06
N SER A 10 -12.42 37.41 26.45
CA SER A 10 -11.33 36.45 26.72
C SER A 10 -10.64 36.75 28.07
N LEU A 11 -10.60 35.78 28.97
CA LEU A 11 -9.82 35.82 30.21
C LEU A 11 -8.43 35.21 29.98
N CYS A 12 -7.42 36.07 29.88
CA CYS A 12 -6.01 35.72 30.02
C CYS A 12 -5.63 35.75 31.51
N TYR A 13 -5.11 34.65 32.06
CA TYR A 13 -4.38 34.66 33.32
C TYR A 13 -2.87 34.65 33.04
N ALA A 14 -2.20 35.76 33.38
CA ALA A 14 -0.75 35.89 33.39
C ALA A 14 -0.21 35.40 34.75
N ILE A 15 0.76 34.48 34.73
CA ILE A 15 1.57 34.15 35.91
C ILE A 15 2.90 34.88 35.77
N GLN A 16 3.13 35.83 36.66
CA GLN A 16 4.34 36.65 36.76
C GLN A 16 5.38 35.94 37.64
N ILE A 17 6.59 35.72 37.14
CA ILE A 17 7.75 35.30 37.94
C ILE A 17 8.73 36.50 38.02
N PRO A 18 9.12 36.97 39.22
CA PRO A 18 9.99 38.13 39.39
C PRO A 18 11.47 37.74 39.36
N GLY A 19 12.29 38.58 38.72
CA GLY A 19 13.73 38.68 38.97
C GLY A 19 14.65 38.10 37.88
N LYS A 20 14.97 38.92 36.87
CA LYS A 20 16.36 39.37 36.57
C LYS A 20 16.41 40.22 35.28
N LYS A 21 16.75 41.49 35.52
CA LYS A 21 17.48 42.49 34.71
C LYS A 21 17.24 42.55 33.19
N GLN A 22 16.53 43.61 32.85
CA GLN A 22 16.53 44.35 31.60
C GLN A 22 17.98 44.75 31.20
N PHE A 23 18.40 44.38 30.00
CA PHE A 23 19.46 45.06 29.27
C PHE A 23 18.93 45.43 27.87
N LEU A 24 18.90 46.73 27.61
CA LEU A 24 18.51 47.32 26.35
C LEU A 24 19.56 47.05 25.26
N LEU A 25 19.05 46.58 24.12
CA LEU A 25 19.44 46.86 22.73
C LEU A 25 20.89 47.30 22.43
N LEU A 26 21.61 46.45 21.71
CA LEU A 26 22.34 46.87 20.51
C LEU A 26 22.03 45.86 19.39
N GLY A 27 21.61 46.37 18.24
CA GLY A 27 21.05 45.58 17.15
C GLY A 27 22.07 44.66 16.48
N HIS A 28 21.68 43.40 16.30
CA HIS A 28 21.96 42.56 15.14
C HIS A 28 21.08 41.30 15.28
N ARG A 29 19.78 41.43 14.97
CA ARG A 29 18.90 40.27 14.86
C ARG A 29 19.13 39.66 13.48
N LEU A 30 19.85 38.55 13.44
CA LEU A 30 19.90 37.65 12.30
C LEU A 30 18.45 37.36 11.88
N LYS A 31 18.05 37.87 10.72
CA LYS A 31 16.83 37.44 10.06
C LYS A 31 17.08 35.99 9.64
N MET A 32 16.42 35.04 10.30
CA MET A 32 16.15 33.78 9.63
C MET A 32 15.02 34.07 8.65
N GLU A 33 15.38 34.19 7.38
CA GLU A 33 14.41 34.16 6.28
C GLU A 33 13.73 32.79 6.32
N GLN A 34 12.49 32.77 6.78
CA GLN A 34 11.59 31.67 6.49
C GLN A 34 11.08 31.93 5.07
N GLU A 35 11.61 31.19 4.11
CA GLU A 35 11.06 31.15 2.76
C GLU A 35 9.64 30.58 2.83
N GLU A 36 8.65 31.41 2.50
CA GLU A 36 7.27 30.97 2.38
C GLU A 36 7.12 29.99 1.21
N PRO A 37 6.26 28.96 1.34
CA PRO A 37 6.14 27.94 0.32
C PRO A 37 5.48 28.49 -0.94
N PRO A 38 5.92 28.06 -2.12
CA PRO A 38 5.30 28.50 -3.35
C PRO A 38 3.96 27.83 -3.63
N THR A 39 3.05 28.65 -4.15
CA THR A 39 1.72 28.29 -4.65
C THR A 39 1.78 27.37 -5.88
N GLU A 40 0.77 26.53 -6.07
CA GLU A 40 0.64 25.58 -7.19
C GLU A 40 1.03 26.17 -8.56
N GLY A 41 2.12 25.68 -9.13
CA GLY A 41 2.62 26.08 -10.46
C GLY A 41 4.14 26.14 -10.61
N GLU A 42 4.92 26.03 -9.53
CA GLU A 42 6.37 26.22 -9.63
C GLU A 42 7.13 24.99 -10.15
N LYS A 43 7.98 25.24 -11.15
CA LYS A 43 8.92 24.27 -11.72
C LYS A 43 9.94 23.89 -10.65
N TYR A 44 10.02 22.61 -10.33
CA TYR A 44 11.10 22.10 -9.48
C TYR A 44 12.47 22.44 -10.10
N GLU A 45 13.40 22.93 -9.29
CA GLU A 45 14.77 23.21 -9.74
C GLU A 45 15.52 21.90 -10.03
N GLU A 46 16.26 21.86 -11.15
CA GLU A 46 17.12 20.74 -11.50
C GLU A 46 18.59 21.11 -11.23
N TYR A 47 19.39 20.13 -10.80
CA TYR A 47 20.83 20.30 -10.60
C TYR A 47 21.60 19.06 -11.05
N GLU A 48 22.84 19.27 -11.46
CA GLU A 48 23.74 18.20 -11.91
C GLU A 48 24.91 18.06 -10.95
N VAL A 49 25.36 16.83 -10.75
CA VAL A 49 26.40 16.52 -9.76
C VAL A 49 27.18 15.27 -10.16
N GLU A 50 28.48 15.31 -9.89
CA GLU A 50 29.40 14.19 -10.07
C GLU A 50 30.06 13.86 -8.72
N ILE A 51 30.00 12.60 -8.31
CA ILE A 51 30.56 12.12 -7.03
C ILE A 51 31.29 10.79 -7.18
N GLU A 52 32.29 10.56 -6.33
CA GLU A 52 33.08 9.32 -6.31
C GLU A 52 32.66 8.38 -5.17
N GLN A 53 32.94 7.08 -5.32
CA GLN A 53 32.73 6.10 -4.24
C GLN A 53 33.68 6.35 -3.06
N PRO A 54 33.23 6.18 -1.80
CA PRO A 54 31.88 5.82 -1.39
C PRO A 54 30.94 7.04 -1.47
N TYR A 55 29.86 6.91 -2.25
CA TYR A 55 28.96 8.04 -2.53
C TYR A 55 28.32 8.64 -1.28
N GLY A 56 28.08 7.83 -0.25
CA GLY A 56 27.41 8.28 0.97
C GLY A 56 25.93 8.59 0.78
N LEU A 57 25.28 8.01 -0.23
CA LEU A 57 23.85 8.16 -0.49
C LEU A 57 23.13 6.82 -0.31
N ARG A 58 21.98 6.85 0.34
CA ARG A 58 20.97 5.78 0.26
C ARG A 58 19.75 6.31 -0.48
N PHE A 59 19.16 5.44 -1.29
CA PHE A 59 18.00 5.75 -2.08
C PHE A 59 16.79 4.90 -1.67
N ALA A 60 15.61 5.44 -1.91
CA ALA A 60 14.33 4.75 -1.76
C ALA A 60 13.51 4.79 -3.06
N LYS A 61 12.62 3.81 -3.22
CA LYS A 61 11.67 3.73 -4.34
C LYS A 61 10.45 4.59 -4.02
N GLY A 62 10.15 5.57 -4.87
CA GLY A 62 8.90 6.33 -4.78
C GLY A 62 7.70 5.55 -5.31
N ARG A 63 6.48 6.01 -4.99
CA ARG A 63 5.22 5.40 -5.46
C ARG A 63 5.07 5.46 -6.98
N ASP A 64 5.64 6.47 -7.61
CA ASP A 64 5.74 6.63 -9.08
C ASP A 64 6.77 5.68 -9.72
N GLY A 65 7.47 4.86 -8.91
CA GLY A 65 8.54 3.99 -9.36
C GLY A 65 9.90 4.69 -9.52
N GLY A 66 9.99 5.99 -9.21
CA GLY A 66 11.21 6.78 -9.29
C GLY A 66 12.22 6.50 -8.16
N THR A 67 13.40 7.09 -8.26
CA THR A 67 14.50 6.94 -7.29
C THR A 67 14.72 8.25 -6.56
N TYR A 68 14.70 8.21 -5.22
CA TYR A 68 14.77 9.40 -4.36
C TYR A 68 15.84 9.23 -3.29
N ILE A 69 16.47 10.33 -2.86
CA ILE A 69 17.44 10.31 -1.75
C ILE A 69 16.70 10.08 -0.44
N ASP A 70 17.07 9.02 0.27
CA ASP A 70 16.51 8.67 1.58
C ASP A 70 17.42 9.12 2.73
N VAL A 71 18.73 8.87 2.61
CA VAL A 71 19.73 9.22 3.63
C VAL A 71 21.01 9.71 2.97
N ILE A 72 21.58 10.77 3.54
CA ILE A 72 22.93 11.26 3.24
C ILE A 72 23.82 10.87 4.44
N ALA A 73 24.86 10.08 4.21
CA ALA A 73 25.75 9.59 5.24
C ALA A 73 26.81 10.65 5.59
N PRO A 74 26.95 11.05 6.87
CA PRO A 74 27.94 12.03 7.29
C PRO A 74 29.36 11.61 6.89
N GLY A 75 30.12 12.52 6.29
CA GLY A 75 31.50 12.29 5.84
C GLY A 75 31.64 11.55 4.50
N GLY A 76 30.54 11.14 3.86
CA GLY A 76 30.54 10.56 2.52
C GLY A 76 30.76 11.61 1.42
N SER A 77 31.03 11.17 0.18
CA SER A 77 31.28 12.10 -0.94
C SER A 77 30.13 13.06 -1.18
N ALA A 78 28.88 12.61 -1.06
CA ALA A 78 27.69 13.46 -1.20
C ALA A 78 27.50 14.47 -0.06
N ASP A 79 27.88 14.13 1.17
CA ASP A 79 27.81 15.05 2.31
C ASP A 79 28.78 16.23 2.13
N LYS A 80 29.98 15.94 1.61
CA LYS A 80 31.01 16.95 1.34
C LYS A 80 30.61 17.99 0.30
N THR A 81 29.74 17.64 -0.66
CA THR A 81 29.30 18.59 -1.69
C THR A 81 28.30 19.60 -1.15
N ASN A 82 27.57 19.29 -0.07
CA ASN A 82 26.41 20.06 0.42
C ASN A 82 25.34 20.34 -0.66
N MET A 83 25.36 19.59 -1.77
CA MET A 83 24.43 19.81 -2.90
C MET A 83 23.15 18.99 -2.76
N PHE A 84 23.14 17.94 -1.95
CA PHE A 84 22.01 17.01 -1.85
C PHE A 84 21.08 17.38 -0.70
N ALA A 85 19.78 17.21 -0.91
CA ALA A 85 18.78 17.20 0.15
C ALA A 85 18.05 15.85 0.19
N VAL A 86 17.64 15.43 1.38
CA VAL A 86 16.75 14.26 1.53
C VAL A 86 15.45 14.53 0.78
N GLY A 87 15.01 13.56 -0.01
CA GLY A 87 13.83 13.65 -0.86
C GLY A 87 14.10 14.08 -2.31
N ASP A 88 15.31 14.54 -2.66
CA ASP A 88 15.65 14.89 -4.04
C ASP A 88 15.48 13.68 -4.98
N LYS A 89 14.95 13.92 -6.19
CA LYS A 89 14.64 12.88 -7.18
C LYS A 89 15.75 12.75 -8.20
N VAL A 90 16.10 11.52 -8.55
CA VAL A 90 17.02 11.23 -9.65
C VAL A 90 16.26 11.28 -10.97
N LEU A 91 16.66 12.17 -11.88
CA LEU A 91 16.07 12.31 -13.22
C LEU A 91 16.90 11.59 -14.30
N ALA A 92 18.21 11.54 -14.15
CA ALA A 92 19.11 10.84 -15.06
C ALA A 92 20.39 10.40 -14.34
N THR A 93 21.01 9.32 -14.83
CA THR A 93 22.28 8.80 -14.30
C THR A 93 23.21 8.43 -15.45
N SER A 94 24.52 8.58 -15.23
CA SER A 94 25.50 8.00 -16.14
C SER A 94 25.36 6.48 -16.24
N ALA A 95 25.66 5.89 -17.40
CA ALA A 95 25.62 4.44 -17.66
C ALA A 95 26.52 3.62 -16.70
N MET A 96 26.51 2.29 -16.74
CA MET A 96 27.45 1.50 -15.91
C MET A 96 28.90 1.69 -16.37
N PHE A 97 29.11 1.87 -17.67
CA PHE A 97 30.40 2.08 -18.33
C PHE A 97 30.31 3.30 -19.25
N GLY A 98 31.33 4.17 -19.23
CA GLY A 98 31.39 5.37 -20.07
C GLY A 98 30.74 6.62 -19.46
N THR A 99 30.63 7.68 -20.25
CA THR A 99 30.14 9.01 -19.81
C THR A 99 28.73 9.33 -20.29
N GLU A 100 28.06 8.39 -20.96
CA GLU A 100 26.70 8.58 -21.47
C GLU A 100 25.69 8.71 -20.33
N ILE A 101 24.78 9.68 -20.45
CA ILE A 101 23.74 9.98 -19.46
C ILE A 101 22.40 9.51 -20.00
N TRP A 102 21.71 8.67 -19.23
CA TRP A 102 20.41 8.13 -19.58
C TRP A 102 19.35 8.56 -18.57
N PRO A 103 18.08 8.79 -19.00
CA PRO A 103 16.99 9.05 -18.07
C PRO A 103 16.90 7.96 -17.00
N ALA A 104 16.65 8.37 -15.76
CA ALA A 104 16.50 7.45 -14.65
C ALA A 104 15.26 6.60 -14.91
N ALA A 105 15.47 5.30 -15.10
CA ALA A 105 14.41 4.32 -15.26
C ALA A 105 13.74 4.01 -13.90
N GLU A 106 12.82 3.05 -13.90
CA GLU A 106 12.26 2.49 -12.67
C GLU A 106 13.36 2.14 -11.65
N TYR A 107 13.07 2.36 -10.37
CA TYR A 107 13.99 2.27 -9.24
C TYR A 107 14.98 1.10 -9.30
N GLY A 108 14.50 -0.11 -9.65
CA GLY A 108 15.36 -1.29 -9.73
C GLY A 108 16.49 -1.15 -10.75
N ARG A 109 16.19 -0.60 -11.93
CA ARG A 109 17.17 -0.39 -13.02
C ARG A 109 18.15 0.73 -12.68
N THR A 110 17.64 1.85 -12.16
CA THR A 110 18.48 2.99 -11.73
C THR A 110 19.44 2.59 -10.62
N MET A 111 18.97 1.81 -9.63
CA MET A 111 19.83 1.30 -8.56
C MET A 111 20.83 0.26 -9.02
N TYR A 112 20.49 -0.57 -10.01
CA TYR A 112 21.46 -1.50 -10.60
C TYR A 112 22.64 -0.74 -11.22
N THR A 113 22.36 0.30 -12.01
CA THR A 113 23.40 1.14 -12.64
C THR A 113 24.27 1.84 -11.59
N ILE A 114 23.66 2.47 -10.58
CA ILE A 114 24.39 3.17 -9.51
C ILE A 114 25.31 2.23 -8.72
N ARG A 115 24.83 1.01 -8.39
CA ARG A 115 25.59 0.03 -7.60
C ARG A 115 26.75 -0.60 -8.37
N GLN A 116 26.57 -0.81 -9.67
CA GLN A 116 27.54 -1.48 -10.52
C GLN A 116 28.49 -0.49 -11.23
N ARG A 117 28.29 0.81 -11.08
CA ARG A 117 29.10 1.88 -11.68
C ARG A 117 30.56 1.75 -11.26
N ILE A 118 31.44 1.76 -12.25
CA ILE A 118 32.89 1.84 -12.08
C ILE A 118 33.33 3.25 -12.48
N GLY A 119 33.94 3.98 -11.55
CA GLY A 119 34.32 5.39 -11.73
C GLY A 119 33.32 6.38 -11.13
N PRO A 120 33.47 7.68 -11.42
CA PRO A 120 32.60 8.71 -10.85
C PRO A 120 31.16 8.56 -11.36
N LEU A 121 30.19 8.85 -10.49
CA LEU A 121 28.76 8.80 -10.78
C LEU A 121 28.26 10.20 -11.08
N PHE A 122 27.79 10.41 -12.31
CA PHE A 122 27.08 11.63 -12.68
C PHE A 122 25.57 11.42 -12.53
N MET A 123 24.89 12.40 -11.92
CA MET A 123 23.44 12.41 -11.79
C MET A 123 22.88 13.78 -12.13
N ARG A 124 21.76 13.79 -12.85
CA ARG A 124 20.85 14.92 -12.92
C ARG A 124 19.72 14.69 -11.94
N MET A 125 19.53 15.66 -11.06
CA MET A 125 18.67 15.60 -9.89
C MET A 125 17.61 16.70 -9.98
N GLN A 126 16.50 16.49 -9.29
CA GLN A 126 15.47 17.49 -9.08
C GLN A 126 15.38 17.81 -7.59
N LYS A 127 15.52 19.09 -7.24
CA LYS A 127 15.31 19.59 -5.88
C LYS A 127 13.87 19.35 -5.46
N ARG A 128 13.72 18.76 -4.29
CA ARG A 128 12.41 18.54 -3.68
C ARG A 128 12.26 19.28 -2.35
N TYR A 129 13.27 20.04 -1.91
CA TYR A 129 13.24 20.86 -0.69
C TYR A 129 12.72 20.12 0.54
N GLY A 130 13.12 18.86 0.72
CA GLY A 130 12.63 18.03 1.82
C GLY A 130 11.19 17.51 1.67
N LYS A 131 10.45 17.88 0.60
CA LYS A 131 9.21 17.22 0.18
C LYS A 131 9.55 15.87 -0.43
N LYS A 132 9.76 14.85 0.41
CA LYS A 132 9.55 13.46 -0.03
C LYS A 132 8.16 13.41 -0.67
N GLU A 133 7.98 12.64 -1.74
CA GLU A 133 6.64 12.34 -2.29
C GLU A 133 5.85 11.40 -1.35
N ASP A 134 6.00 11.67 -0.05
CA ASP A 134 5.42 11.07 1.14
C ASP A 134 4.60 12.15 1.89
N THR A 135 3.91 13.04 1.17
CA THR A 135 2.73 13.74 1.73
C THR A 135 1.46 12.93 1.51
N VAL A 136 1.55 11.61 1.68
CA VAL A 136 0.60 10.82 2.46
C VAL A 136 1.42 9.78 3.21
N GLU A 137 1.57 10.04 4.52
CA GLU A 137 1.92 9.06 5.56
C GLU A 137 3.39 8.60 5.59
N LEU A 138 4.12 9.02 6.65
CA LEU A 138 5.02 8.09 7.34
C LEU A 138 4.33 6.73 7.36
N SER A 139 4.98 5.64 6.93
CA SER A 139 4.26 4.38 6.87
C SER A 139 3.64 4.13 8.24
N GLU A 140 2.36 3.78 8.28
CA GLU A 140 1.62 3.61 9.54
C GLU A 140 2.43 2.76 10.52
N LYS A 141 3.21 1.80 9.99
CA LYS A 141 4.15 0.96 10.72
C LYS A 141 5.28 1.74 11.42
N GLU A 142 5.81 2.81 10.83
CA GLU A 142 6.86 3.64 11.41
C GLU A 142 6.32 4.62 12.45
N ILE A 143 5.14 5.22 12.24
CA ILE A 143 4.45 5.99 13.30
C ILE A 143 4.09 5.05 14.45
N ILE A 144 3.46 3.91 14.17
CA ILE A 144 3.10 2.90 15.17
C ILE A 144 4.34 2.41 15.92
N ARG A 145 5.45 2.15 15.22
CA ARG A 145 6.70 1.66 15.84
C ARG A 145 7.39 2.75 16.65
N ALA A 146 7.46 3.98 16.17
CA ALA A 146 8.03 5.11 16.89
C ALA A 146 7.21 5.47 18.14
N GLU A 147 5.87 5.42 18.06
CA GLU A 147 4.98 5.76 19.16
C GLU A 147 4.83 4.65 20.20
N ARG A 148 4.85 3.37 19.81
CA ARG A 148 4.95 2.26 20.79
C ARG A 148 6.22 2.35 21.62
N ASN A 149 7.30 2.84 21.04
CA ASN A 149 8.58 3.00 21.72
C ASN A 149 8.61 4.24 22.64
N SER A 150 7.76 5.26 22.39
CA SER A 150 7.73 6.50 23.18
C SER A 150 6.72 6.49 24.34
N GLY A 151 5.80 5.51 24.37
CA GLY A 151 4.81 5.36 25.46
C GLY A 151 3.69 6.41 25.47
N ILE A 152 3.65 7.31 24.48
CA ILE A 152 2.66 8.39 24.35
C ILE A 152 1.84 8.11 23.09
N VAL A 153 0.55 7.77 23.25
CA VAL A 153 -0.38 7.62 22.12
C VAL A 153 -0.78 9.02 21.64
N SER A 154 -0.27 9.45 20.49
CA SER A 154 -0.63 10.75 19.94
C SER A 154 -2.05 10.72 19.34
N GLY A 155 -2.73 11.87 19.28
CA GLY A 155 -4.03 11.99 18.61
C GLY A 155 -3.97 11.60 17.13
N LYS A 156 -2.82 11.81 16.47
CA LYS A 156 -2.59 11.51 15.06
C LYS A 156 -2.58 10.01 14.77
N LEU A 157 -2.02 9.19 15.66
CA LEU A 157 -2.09 7.73 15.51
C LEU A 157 -3.52 7.21 15.64
N ARG A 158 -4.32 7.76 16.57
CA ARG A 158 -5.74 7.40 16.70
C ARG A 158 -6.52 7.75 15.44
N GLU A 159 -6.23 8.91 14.85
CA GLU A 159 -6.82 9.34 13.59
C GLU A 159 -6.47 8.40 12.43
N ILE A 160 -5.19 8.04 12.27
CA ILE A 160 -4.74 7.08 11.24
C ILE A 160 -5.40 5.71 11.42
N GLN A 161 -5.47 5.21 12.66
CA GLN A 161 -6.15 3.94 12.94
C GLN A 161 -7.64 4.01 12.62
N MET A 162 -8.29 5.13 12.95
CA MET A 162 -9.70 5.37 12.63
C MET A 162 -9.94 5.44 11.13
N GLN A 163 -9.11 6.17 10.38
CA GLN A 163 -9.21 6.27 8.92
C GLN A 163 -9.03 4.91 8.24
N ASN A 164 -8.07 4.11 8.69
CA ASN A 164 -7.89 2.75 8.18
C ASN A 164 -9.05 1.82 8.48
N TYR A 165 -9.57 1.91 9.70
CA TYR A 165 -10.76 1.17 10.10
C TYR A 165 -11.95 1.55 9.20
N LEU A 166 -12.18 2.84 8.99
CA LEU A 166 -13.26 3.34 8.14
C LEU A 166 -13.09 2.89 6.69
N ARG A 167 -11.89 3.04 6.10
CA ARG A 167 -11.58 2.58 4.74
C ARG A 167 -11.82 1.09 4.57
N LYS A 168 -11.34 0.25 5.49
CA LYS A 168 -11.59 -1.21 5.45
C LYS A 168 -13.06 -1.54 5.57
N LYS A 169 -13.78 -0.83 6.45
CA LYS A 169 -15.23 -1.00 6.63
C LYS A 169 -16.00 -0.63 5.36
N GLU A 170 -15.66 0.48 4.72
CA GLU A 170 -16.28 0.94 3.48
C GLU A 170 -16.02 -0.02 2.31
N GLN A 171 -14.78 -0.53 2.19
CA GLN A 171 -14.45 -1.55 1.19
C GLN A 171 -15.26 -2.82 1.39
N LYS A 172 -15.38 -3.30 2.64
CA LYS A 172 -16.22 -4.46 2.97
C LYS A 172 -17.68 -4.22 2.61
N GLN A 173 -18.24 -3.06 2.98
CA GLN A 173 -19.62 -2.71 2.64
C GLN A 173 -19.85 -2.63 1.12
N THR A 174 -18.86 -2.15 0.38
CA THR A 174 -18.91 -2.10 -1.09
C THR A 174 -18.90 -3.50 -1.69
N ARG A 175 -18.00 -4.39 -1.24
CA ARG A 175 -18.01 -5.80 -1.67
C ARG A 175 -19.32 -6.51 -1.36
N GLU A 176 -19.87 -6.33 -0.16
CA GLU A 176 -21.15 -6.93 0.22
C GLU A 176 -22.31 -6.43 -0.66
N ARG A 177 -22.28 -5.14 -1.05
CA ARG A 177 -23.27 -4.56 -1.97
C ARG A 177 -23.12 -5.15 -3.37
N GLU A 178 -21.92 -5.17 -3.93
CA GLU A 178 -21.64 -5.71 -5.26
C GLU A 178 -21.96 -7.20 -5.36
N LEU A 179 -21.61 -7.99 -4.34
CA LEU A 179 -21.98 -9.40 -4.25
C LEU A 179 -23.50 -9.59 -4.29
N ARG A 180 -24.25 -8.75 -3.55
CA ARG A 180 -25.72 -8.80 -3.54
C ARG A 180 -26.31 -8.40 -4.89
N GLU A 181 -25.79 -7.36 -5.52
CA GLU A 181 -26.19 -6.92 -6.88
C GLU A 181 -25.93 -8.03 -7.91
N GLY A 182 -24.75 -8.65 -7.88
CA GLY A 182 -24.40 -9.77 -8.74
C GLY A 182 -25.36 -10.94 -8.58
N LEU A 183 -25.71 -11.31 -7.34
CA LEU A 183 -26.71 -12.35 -7.06
C LEU A 183 -28.11 -12.00 -7.57
N GLN A 184 -28.50 -10.72 -7.57
CA GLN A 184 -29.78 -10.28 -8.13
C GLN A 184 -29.78 -10.38 -9.66
N LEU A 185 -28.73 -9.90 -10.32
CA LEU A 185 -28.53 -9.97 -11.77
C LEU A 185 -28.50 -11.43 -12.25
N TYR A 186 -27.82 -12.29 -11.50
CA TYR A 186 -27.75 -13.71 -11.77
C TYR A 186 -29.15 -14.37 -11.77
N LYS A 187 -29.98 -14.06 -10.76
CA LYS A 187 -31.34 -14.61 -10.64
C LYS A 187 -32.27 -14.23 -11.79
N ILE A 188 -32.04 -13.09 -12.43
CA ILE A 188 -32.82 -12.63 -13.59
C ILE A 188 -32.20 -13.07 -14.93
N GLY A 189 -31.16 -13.92 -14.90
CA GLY A 189 -30.53 -14.50 -16.08
C GLY A 189 -29.51 -13.61 -16.79
N LYS A 190 -29.14 -12.47 -16.19
CA LYS A 190 -28.11 -11.56 -16.72
C LYS A 190 -26.73 -11.99 -16.24
N TYR A 191 -26.23 -13.09 -16.79
CA TYR A 191 -25.01 -13.74 -16.31
C TYR A 191 -23.74 -12.90 -16.55
N ASP A 192 -23.65 -12.19 -17.68
CA ASP A 192 -22.49 -11.32 -17.97
C ASP A 192 -22.42 -10.13 -17.00
N GLU A 193 -23.55 -9.46 -16.73
CA GLU A 193 -23.62 -8.36 -15.75
C GLU A 193 -23.37 -8.86 -14.32
N ALA A 194 -23.82 -10.08 -13.98
CA ALA A 194 -23.54 -10.70 -12.69
C ALA A 194 -22.05 -11.02 -12.52
N LEU A 195 -21.41 -11.52 -13.58
CA LEU A 195 -19.99 -11.84 -13.62
C LEU A 195 -19.14 -10.59 -13.34
N GLU A 196 -19.46 -9.46 -13.98
CA GLU A 196 -18.77 -8.17 -13.73
C GLU A 196 -18.78 -7.79 -12.24
N LYS A 197 -19.94 -7.95 -11.57
CA LYS A 197 -20.06 -7.66 -10.14
C LYS A 197 -19.22 -8.60 -9.27
N PHE A 198 -19.21 -9.89 -9.57
CA PHE A 198 -18.42 -10.85 -8.80
C PHE A 198 -16.91 -10.66 -9.02
N GLU A 199 -16.48 -10.34 -10.24
CA GLU A 199 -15.08 -10.03 -10.54
C GLU A 199 -14.62 -8.73 -9.87
N SER A 200 -15.49 -7.71 -9.79
CA SER A 200 -15.21 -6.49 -9.01
C SER A 200 -14.94 -6.82 -7.53
N VAL A 201 -15.75 -7.71 -6.93
CA VAL A 201 -15.52 -8.19 -5.56
C VAL A 201 -14.14 -8.83 -5.43
N LEU A 202 -13.78 -9.76 -6.33
CA LEU A 202 -12.48 -10.44 -6.33
C LEU A 202 -11.30 -9.48 -6.54
N GLY A 203 -11.45 -8.48 -7.42
CA GLY A 203 -10.44 -7.46 -7.69
C GLY A 203 -10.14 -6.55 -6.50
N SER A 204 -11.07 -6.43 -5.55
CA SER A 204 -10.92 -5.60 -4.35
C SER A 204 -10.19 -6.29 -3.18
N LYS A 205 -9.56 -7.46 -3.42
CA LYS A 205 -8.83 -8.28 -2.45
C LYS A 205 -9.67 -8.65 -1.21
N PRO A 206 -10.73 -9.45 -1.39
CA PRO A 206 -11.58 -9.90 -0.30
C PRO A 206 -10.85 -10.76 0.74
N GLU A 207 -11.49 -10.98 1.89
CA GLU A 207 -11.09 -12.07 2.80
C GLU A 207 -11.40 -13.43 2.16
N LEU A 208 -10.72 -14.50 2.60
CA LEU A 208 -10.85 -15.84 2.00
C LEU A 208 -12.30 -16.33 1.87
N ASN A 209 -13.14 -16.07 2.88
CA ASN A 209 -14.56 -16.42 2.85
C ASN A 209 -15.33 -15.64 1.76
N GLU A 210 -15.02 -14.36 1.57
CA GLU A 210 -15.64 -13.56 0.50
C GLU A 210 -15.15 -14.04 -0.87
N THR A 211 -13.85 -14.37 -0.99
CA THR A 211 -13.25 -14.96 -2.21
C THR A 211 -13.94 -16.27 -2.57
N SER A 212 -14.10 -17.19 -1.61
CA SER A 212 -14.69 -18.51 -1.88
C SER A 212 -16.13 -18.40 -2.38
N ILE A 213 -16.92 -17.50 -1.79
CA ILE A 213 -18.31 -17.24 -2.22
C ILE A 213 -18.35 -16.58 -3.60
N ALA A 214 -17.52 -15.55 -3.84
CA ALA A 214 -17.51 -14.84 -5.11
C ALA A 214 -17.02 -15.74 -6.27
N SER A 215 -15.91 -16.46 -6.11
CA SER A 215 -15.39 -17.39 -7.12
C SER A 215 -16.35 -18.54 -7.42
N TYR A 216 -17.11 -19.04 -6.42
CA TYR A 216 -18.16 -20.03 -6.67
C TYR A 216 -19.26 -19.48 -7.58
N ASN A 217 -19.73 -18.25 -7.32
CA ASN A 217 -20.75 -17.62 -8.16
C ASN A 217 -20.22 -17.28 -9.56
N VAL A 218 -18.94 -16.90 -9.69
CA VAL A 218 -18.25 -16.76 -10.99
C VAL A 218 -18.27 -18.08 -11.76
N ALA A 219 -17.98 -19.21 -11.10
CA ALA A 219 -18.05 -20.52 -11.72
C ALA A 219 -19.47 -20.86 -12.22
N CYS A 220 -20.50 -20.52 -11.45
CA CYS A 220 -21.89 -20.64 -11.88
C CYS A 220 -22.21 -19.78 -13.11
N CYS A 221 -21.76 -18.52 -13.16
CA CYS A 221 -21.92 -17.65 -14.32
C CYS A 221 -21.26 -18.26 -15.57
N TYR A 222 -19.98 -18.64 -15.48
CA TYR A 222 -19.27 -19.23 -16.60
C TYR A 222 -19.88 -20.55 -17.07
N SER A 223 -20.40 -21.36 -16.14
CA SER A 223 -21.17 -22.56 -16.48
C SER A 223 -22.41 -22.23 -17.31
N LYS A 224 -23.23 -21.25 -16.89
CA LYS A 224 -24.42 -20.81 -17.65
C LYS A 224 -24.08 -20.21 -19.01
N LEU A 225 -22.93 -19.55 -19.13
CA LEU A 225 -22.39 -19.01 -20.38
C LEU A 225 -21.65 -20.06 -21.23
N ASN A 226 -21.62 -21.32 -20.79
CA ASN A 226 -20.95 -22.44 -21.45
C ASN A 226 -19.43 -22.22 -21.66
N GLN A 227 -18.79 -21.42 -20.80
CA GLN A 227 -17.35 -21.17 -20.78
C GLN A 227 -16.65 -22.13 -19.81
N ILE A 228 -16.52 -23.39 -20.22
CA ILE A 228 -16.15 -24.50 -19.33
C ILE A 228 -14.82 -24.26 -18.62
N GLN A 229 -13.76 -23.85 -19.33
CA GLN A 229 -12.42 -23.77 -18.71
C GLN A 229 -12.29 -22.61 -17.73
N ALA A 230 -12.94 -21.47 -18.01
CA ALA A 230 -13.02 -20.36 -17.08
C ALA A 230 -13.82 -20.75 -15.83
N GLY A 231 -14.95 -21.45 -16.02
CA GLY A 231 -15.77 -21.94 -14.91
C GLY A 231 -15.04 -22.94 -14.01
N LEU A 232 -14.31 -23.90 -14.57
CA LEU A 232 -13.51 -24.85 -13.79
C LEU A 232 -12.37 -24.16 -13.03
N SER A 233 -11.72 -23.15 -13.64
CA SER A 233 -10.69 -22.35 -12.98
C SER A 233 -11.26 -21.59 -11.77
N ALA A 234 -12.41 -20.94 -11.94
CA ALA A 234 -13.09 -20.23 -10.87
C ALA A 234 -13.58 -21.17 -9.76
N LEU A 235 -14.09 -22.36 -10.12
CA LEU A 235 -14.51 -23.37 -9.16
C LEU A 235 -13.34 -23.87 -8.32
N LYS A 236 -12.18 -24.12 -8.96
CA LYS A 236 -10.95 -24.48 -8.27
C LYS A 236 -10.51 -23.39 -7.30
N GLU A 237 -10.55 -22.12 -7.70
CA GLU A 237 -10.22 -20.99 -6.83
C GLU A 237 -11.16 -20.93 -5.62
N ALA A 238 -12.46 -21.14 -5.83
CA ALA A 238 -13.45 -21.17 -4.74
C ALA A 238 -13.09 -22.24 -3.70
N MET A 239 -12.76 -23.45 -4.16
CA MET A 239 -12.36 -24.56 -3.29
C MET A 239 -11.03 -24.28 -2.57
N GLN A 240 -10.04 -23.70 -3.25
CA GLN A 240 -8.77 -23.29 -2.64
C GLN A 240 -8.94 -22.17 -1.61
N ALA A 241 -9.92 -21.30 -1.80
CA ALA A 241 -10.29 -20.24 -0.86
C ALA A 241 -11.13 -20.75 0.33
N GLY A 242 -11.45 -22.04 0.39
CA GLY A 242 -12.15 -22.67 1.51
C GLY A 242 -13.65 -22.87 1.28
N TYR A 243 -14.11 -23.02 0.03
CA TYR A 243 -15.48 -23.46 -0.24
C TYR A 243 -15.64 -24.96 0.10
N GLU A 244 -16.43 -25.28 1.12
CA GLU A 244 -16.51 -26.65 1.67
C GLU A 244 -17.77 -27.43 1.28
N ASP A 245 -18.77 -26.80 0.64
CA ASP A 245 -20.02 -27.49 0.25
C ASP A 245 -19.83 -28.30 -1.05
N PHE A 246 -18.96 -29.30 -1.00
CA PHE A 246 -18.67 -30.17 -2.13
C PHE A 246 -19.87 -31.00 -2.58
N LYS A 247 -20.84 -31.23 -1.68
CA LYS A 247 -22.11 -31.87 -2.04
C LYS A 247 -22.86 -30.96 -3.01
N ARG A 248 -22.96 -29.67 -2.69
CA ARG A 248 -23.57 -28.69 -3.58
C ARG A 248 -22.84 -28.62 -4.92
N ILE A 249 -21.51 -28.55 -4.96
CA ILE A 249 -20.73 -28.54 -6.21
C ILE A 249 -21.14 -29.68 -7.16
N ARG A 250 -21.39 -30.89 -6.63
CA ARG A 250 -21.76 -32.07 -7.42
C ARG A 250 -23.22 -32.09 -7.87
N THR A 251 -24.11 -31.36 -7.21
CA THR A 251 -25.56 -31.40 -7.47
C THR A 251 -26.13 -30.09 -8.01
N ASP A 252 -25.37 -28.99 -7.95
CA ASP A 252 -25.88 -27.67 -8.33
C ASP A 252 -26.26 -27.67 -9.82
N PRO A 253 -27.53 -27.35 -10.17
CA PRO A 253 -27.96 -27.22 -11.57
C PRO A 253 -27.25 -26.07 -12.28
N ASP A 254 -26.71 -25.11 -11.56
CA ASP A 254 -25.98 -24.00 -12.17
C ASP A 254 -24.61 -24.42 -12.69
N LEU A 255 -24.03 -25.45 -12.10
CA LEU A 255 -22.76 -26.05 -12.53
C LEU A 255 -22.95 -27.20 -13.53
N GLU A 256 -24.16 -27.44 -14.04
CA GLU A 256 -24.45 -28.60 -14.89
C GLU A 256 -23.53 -28.70 -16.11
N ASN A 257 -23.22 -27.57 -16.77
CA ASN A 257 -22.34 -27.58 -17.94
C ASN A 257 -20.90 -27.94 -17.56
N LEU A 258 -20.41 -27.47 -16.41
CA LEU A 258 -19.09 -27.87 -15.90
C LEU A 258 -19.06 -29.34 -15.52
N ARG A 259 -20.12 -29.85 -14.87
CA ARG A 259 -20.22 -31.26 -14.43
C ARG A 259 -20.22 -32.27 -15.59
N LYS A 260 -20.55 -31.83 -16.81
CA LYS A 260 -20.49 -32.66 -18.02
C LYS A 260 -19.08 -32.76 -18.61
N SER A 261 -18.13 -31.93 -18.16
CA SER A 261 -16.74 -31.98 -18.60
C SER A 261 -15.97 -33.10 -17.91
N GLU A 262 -15.02 -33.71 -18.62
CA GLU A 262 -14.15 -34.75 -18.05
C GLU A 262 -13.20 -34.17 -16.99
N GLU A 263 -12.82 -32.91 -17.16
CA GLU A 263 -11.92 -32.20 -16.26
C GLU A 263 -12.56 -31.91 -14.89
N PHE A 264 -13.90 -31.84 -14.81
CA PHE A 264 -14.60 -31.67 -13.54
C PHE A 264 -14.33 -32.82 -12.56
N GLU A 265 -14.41 -34.06 -13.03
CA GLU A 265 -14.14 -35.24 -12.18
C GLU A 265 -12.69 -35.25 -11.70
N SER A 266 -11.74 -34.88 -12.57
CA SER A 266 -10.32 -34.73 -12.22
C SER A 266 -10.11 -33.65 -11.16
N LEU A 267 -10.81 -32.51 -11.29
CA LEU A 267 -10.78 -31.43 -10.29
C LEU A 267 -11.32 -31.92 -8.95
N MET A 268 -12.49 -32.56 -8.92
CA MET A 268 -13.10 -33.05 -7.67
C MET A 268 -12.23 -34.08 -6.96
N LYS A 269 -11.63 -35.02 -7.70
CA LYS A 269 -10.75 -36.03 -7.15
C LYS A 269 -9.53 -35.44 -6.42
N GLN A 270 -8.93 -34.37 -6.95
CA GLN A 270 -7.79 -33.69 -6.30
C GLN A 270 -8.14 -33.18 -4.89
N PHE A 271 -9.36 -32.66 -4.70
CA PHE A 271 -9.79 -32.13 -3.41
C PHE A 271 -10.33 -33.21 -2.48
N ASP A 272 -10.96 -34.25 -3.01
CA ASP A 272 -11.37 -35.41 -2.21
C ASP A 272 -10.16 -36.14 -1.60
N GLU A 273 -9.11 -36.40 -2.39
CA GLU A 273 -7.88 -37.02 -1.93
C GLU A 273 -7.15 -36.15 -0.89
N SER A 274 -7.08 -34.84 -1.13
CA SER A 274 -6.46 -33.89 -0.20
C SER A 274 -7.19 -33.85 1.15
N PHE A 275 -8.52 -33.82 1.14
CA PHE A 275 -9.34 -33.83 2.35
C PHE A 275 -9.24 -35.15 3.12
N ILE A 276 -9.25 -36.29 2.42
CA ILE A 276 -9.05 -37.60 3.05
C ILE A 276 -7.68 -37.68 3.73
N ASN A 277 -6.63 -37.22 3.05
CA ASN A 277 -5.27 -37.21 3.60
C ASN A 277 -5.13 -36.29 4.81
N GLU A 278 -5.67 -35.07 4.76
CA GLU A 278 -5.64 -34.15 5.92
C GLU A 278 -6.43 -34.69 7.11
N ASN A 279 -7.62 -35.24 6.88
CA ASN A 279 -8.43 -35.81 7.95
C ASN A 279 -7.79 -37.06 8.55
N ALA A 280 -7.20 -37.93 7.73
CA ALA A 280 -6.45 -39.08 8.21
C ALA A 280 -5.24 -38.64 9.05
N LEU A 281 -4.48 -37.65 8.58
CA LEU A 281 -3.34 -37.08 9.32
C LEU A 281 -3.77 -36.42 10.63
N ASN A 282 -4.87 -35.67 10.64
CA ASN A 282 -5.40 -35.03 11.82
C ASN A 282 -5.97 -36.04 12.83
N ALA A 283 -6.63 -37.10 12.35
CA ALA A 283 -7.10 -38.20 13.18
C ALA A 283 -5.92 -38.96 13.83
N ILE A 284 -4.85 -39.25 13.07
CA ILE A 284 -3.62 -39.83 13.60
C ILE A 284 -2.98 -38.89 14.63
N LYS A 285 -2.82 -37.60 14.32
CA LYS A 285 -2.28 -36.61 15.28
C LYS A 285 -3.11 -36.51 16.55
N SER A 286 -4.43 -36.62 16.46
CA SER A 286 -5.34 -36.64 17.62
C SER A 286 -5.18 -37.92 18.44
N LEU A 287 -5.09 -39.08 17.79
CA LEU A 287 -4.89 -40.39 18.43
C LEU A 287 -3.52 -40.53 19.11
N PHE A 288 -2.48 -39.91 18.57
CA PHE A 288 -1.10 -39.95 19.10
C PHE A 288 -0.68 -38.66 19.82
N GLY A 289 -1.59 -37.69 19.96
CA GLY A 289 -1.35 -36.35 20.48
C GLY A 289 -1.68 -36.17 21.97
N PHE A 290 -1.29 -37.12 22.82
CA PHE A 290 -1.28 -36.95 24.27
C PHE A 290 0.03 -37.47 24.85
N ASN A 291 1.08 -36.65 24.78
CA ASN A 291 2.13 -36.59 25.80
C ASN A 291 3.16 -35.51 25.44
N LYS A 292 2.93 -34.30 25.93
CA LYS A 292 4.03 -33.46 26.38
C LYS A 292 3.64 -32.89 27.74
N LYS A 293 4.20 -33.54 28.78
CA LYS A 293 4.38 -32.96 30.11
C LYS A 293 5.27 -31.72 30.02
#